data_AF-A0A3L7BVY4-F1
#
_entry.id   AF-A0A3L7BVY4-F1
#
_cell.length_a   1.000
_cell.length_b   1.000
_cell.length_c   1.000
_cell.angle_alpha   90.00
_cell.angle_beta   90.00
_cell.angle_gamma   90.00
#
_symmetry.space_group_name_H-M   'P 1'
#
loop_
_entity.id
_entity.type
_entity.pdbx_description
1 polymer ?
#
loop_
_entity_poly.entity_id
_entity_poly.type
_entity_poly.pdbx_seq_one_letter_code
_entity_poly.pdbx_strand_id
1 'polypeptide(L)'
;MGLDNVAVHWPRTGRFYDPVAPAEFVDFGEIVDLPRISAPTAALAELIAKTGTVRATAYTELVDLLLGLEGVLYATDAAAEDEDPVIDPDGCAWIAGGIERFVTGHRPHGEAVTFESVSTVLRSLLGDGRLAEQQLRWLESRLDALRDESGDPPQWNFTCAELGVLAAFYRRCAERGFAVYADA
;
A
#
# COMPACT_ATOMS: atom_id res chain seq x y z
N MET A 1 -11.10 -15.00 -10.09
CA MET A 1 -11.03 -13.68 -10.76
C MET A 1 -9.58 -13.42 -11.02
N GLY A 2 -9.18 -13.41 -12.30
CA GLY A 2 -7.79 -13.20 -12.69
C GLY A 2 -7.38 -11.76 -12.42
N LEU A 3 -6.10 -11.55 -12.20
CA LEU A 3 -5.47 -10.24 -12.38
C LEU A 3 -5.51 -9.95 -13.89
N ASP A 4 -6.71 -9.65 -14.39
CA ASP A 4 -6.83 -9.04 -15.70
C ASP A 4 -6.20 -7.67 -15.57
N ASN A 5 -5.20 -7.43 -16.41
CA ASN A 5 -4.55 -6.14 -16.65
C ASN A 5 -5.61 -5.13 -17.15
N VAL A 6 -6.54 -4.75 -16.28
CA VAL A 6 -7.25 -3.49 -16.42
C VAL A 6 -6.15 -2.47 -16.30
N ALA A 7 -5.85 -1.78 -17.39
CA ALA A 7 -5.13 -0.52 -17.33
C ALA A 7 -5.93 0.39 -16.40
N VAL A 8 -5.64 0.31 -15.10
CA VAL A 8 -6.20 1.21 -14.10
C VAL A 8 -5.63 2.56 -14.48
N HIS A 9 -6.44 3.38 -15.13
CA HIS A 9 -6.09 4.78 -15.39
C HIS A 9 -6.07 5.48 -14.04
N TRP A 10 -4.87 5.52 -13.50
CA TRP A 10 -4.48 6.24 -12.32
C TRP A 10 -3.58 7.41 -12.75
N PRO A 11 -3.68 8.58 -12.09
CA PRO A 11 -4.61 8.93 -11.03
C PRO A 11 -5.97 9.39 -11.56
N ARG A 12 -7.04 9.25 -10.75
CA ARG A 12 -8.23 10.09 -10.95
C ARG A 12 -7.86 11.51 -10.51
N THR A 13 -8.48 12.52 -11.10
CA THR A 13 -8.10 13.91 -10.82
C THR A 13 -8.99 14.54 -9.72
N GLY A 14 -8.37 15.38 -8.87
CA GLY A 14 -8.93 15.85 -7.61
C GLY A 14 -10.14 16.79 -7.67
N ARG A 15 -10.63 17.14 -8.86
CA ARG A 15 -11.74 18.11 -9.05
C ARG A 15 -13.05 17.74 -8.34
N PHE A 16 -13.20 16.48 -7.91
CA PHE A 16 -14.43 15.93 -7.35
C PHE A 16 -14.35 15.60 -5.85
N TYR A 17 -13.22 15.86 -5.20
CA TYR A 17 -13.02 15.52 -3.78
C TYR A 17 -12.56 16.72 -2.98
N ASP A 18 -13.03 16.82 -1.73
CA ASP A 18 -12.54 17.78 -0.75
C ASP A 18 -11.41 17.15 0.08
N PRO A 19 -10.39 17.91 0.49
CA PRO A 19 -9.38 17.44 1.43
C PRO A 19 -10.02 16.98 2.74
N VAL A 20 -9.58 15.82 3.26
CA VAL A 20 -10.10 15.27 4.51
C VAL A 20 -9.53 16.04 5.69
N ALA A 21 -10.39 16.42 6.64
CA ALA A 21 -9.93 17.06 7.86
C ALA A 21 -9.19 16.04 8.76
N PRO A 22 -8.03 16.40 9.34
CA PRO A 22 -7.30 15.51 10.26
C PRO A 22 -8.13 15.02 11.45
N ALA A 23 -9.18 15.77 11.84
CA ALA A 23 -10.12 15.40 12.90
C ALA A 23 -10.76 14.01 12.70
N GLU A 24 -10.90 13.55 11.46
CA GLU A 24 -11.45 12.21 11.14
C GLU A 24 -10.50 11.05 11.47
N PHE A 25 -9.26 11.35 11.85
CA PHE A 25 -8.19 10.37 12.10
C PHE A 25 -7.50 10.51 13.47
N VAL A 26 -7.98 11.40 14.35
CA VAL A 26 -7.32 11.69 15.65
C VAL A 26 -7.13 10.43 16.52
N ASP A 27 -8.03 9.46 16.42
CA ASP A 27 -7.97 8.19 17.13
C ASP A 27 -6.79 7.29 16.71
N PHE A 28 -6.19 7.51 15.53
CA PHE A 28 -4.92 6.86 15.19
C PHE A 28 -3.81 7.25 16.17
N GLY A 29 -3.91 8.41 16.83
CA GLY A 29 -2.96 8.83 17.85
C GLY A 29 -2.96 7.91 19.08
N GLU A 30 -4.07 7.21 19.36
CA GLU A 30 -4.18 6.26 20.48
C GLU A 30 -3.35 4.99 20.24
N ILE A 31 -2.98 4.71 18.99
CA ILE A 31 -2.13 3.56 18.61
C ILE A 31 -0.73 3.71 19.23
N VAL A 32 -0.24 4.94 19.39
CA VAL A 32 1.08 5.24 19.99
C VAL A 32 1.19 4.75 21.43
N ASP A 33 0.07 4.70 22.16
CA ASP A 33 0.01 4.28 23.56
C ASP A 33 -0.11 2.75 23.72
N LEU A 34 -0.22 1.99 22.62
CA LEU A 34 -0.33 0.54 22.67
C LEU A 34 0.99 -0.12 23.11
N PRO A 35 0.95 -1.07 24.06
CA PRO A 35 2.15 -1.77 24.50
C PRO A 35 2.83 -2.51 23.33
N ARG A 36 4.17 -2.39 23.24
CA ARG A 36 5.02 -3.12 22.29
C ARG A 36 4.85 -2.72 20.82
N ILE A 37 4.32 -1.52 20.56
CA ILE A 37 4.33 -0.98 19.20
C ILE A 37 5.75 -0.57 18.78
N SER A 38 6.09 -0.80 17.52
CA SER A 38 7.38 -0.35 16.98
C SER A 38 7.38 1.17 16.76
N ALA A 39 8.56 1.80 16.86
CA ALA A 39 8.67 3.24 16.61
C ALA A 39 8.19 3.66 15.20
N PRO A 40 8.49 2.91 14.11
CA PRO A 40 7.92 3.20 12.79
C PRO A 40 6.39 3.15 12.75
N THR A 41 5.77 2.13 13.36
CA THR A 41 4.31 2.01 13.43
C THR A 41 3.69 3.20 14.17
N ALA A 42 4.27 3.59 15.31
CA ALA A 42 3.81 4.73 16.09
C ALA A 42 3.94 6.04 15.30
N ALA A 43 5.07 6.25 14.60
CA ALA A 43 5.29 7.43 13.78
C ALA A 43 4.29 7.54 12.62
N LEU A 44 3.96 6.42 11.96
CA LEU A 44 2.93 6.40 10.92
C LEU A 44 1.54 6.77 11.48
N ALA A 45 1.16 6.16 12.61
CA ALA A 45 -0.13 6.43 13.23
C ALA A 45 -0.25 7.89 13.71
N GLU A 46 0.80 8.43 14.30
CA GLU A 46 0.87 9.83 14.71
C GLU A 46 0.82 10.80 13.51
N LEU A 47 1.48 10.47 12.41
CA LEU A 47 1.40 11.25 11.17
C LEU A 47 -0.06 11.30 10.68
N ILE A 48 -0.70 10.15 10.54
CA ILE A 48 -2.09 10.04 10.10
C ILE A 48 -3.01 10.87 11.00
N ALA A 49 -2.86 10.76 12.32
CA ALA A 49 -3.69 11.50 13.28
C ALA A 49 -3.53 13.03 13.17
N LYS A 50 -2.34 13.51 12.81
CA LYS A 50 -2.03 14.94 12.68
C LYS A 50 -2.44 15.52 11.34
N THR A 51 -2.33 14.76 10.26
CA THR A 51 -2.41 15.29 8.90
C THR A 51 -3.59 14.73 8.09
N GLY A 52 -4.18 13.62 8.52
CA GLY A 52 -5.19 12.90 7.74
C GLY A 52 -4.64 12.31 6.44
N THR A 53 -3.31 12.19 6.30
CA THR A 53 -2.65 11.65 5.11
C THR A 53 -1.49 10.72 5.50
N VAL A 54 -0.97 9.98 4.51
CA VAL A 54 0.20 9.10 4.63
C VAL A 54 1.27 9.53 3.63
N ARG A 55 2.55 9.40 4.00
CA ARG A 55 3.64 9.50 3.03
C ARG A 55 3.75 8.21 2.22
N ALA A 56 2.77 8.06 1.34
CA ALA A 56 2.76 7.33 0.09
C ALA A 56 4.10 6.69 -0.35
N THR A 57 5.12 7.53 -0.61
CA THR A 57 6.39 7.15 -1.25
C THR A 57 7.16 6.06 -0.53
N ALA A 58 7.08 5.99 0.80
CA ALA A 58 7.78 4.98 1.58
C ALA A 58 7.23 3.56 1.36
N TYR A 59 5.98 3.44 0.89
CA TYR A 59 5.29 2.15 0.71
C TYR A 59 5.03 1.81 -0.76
N THR A 60 5.30 2.73 -1.70
CA THR A 60 4.92 2.61 -3.11
C THR A 60 5.40 1.30 -3.72
N GLU A 61 6.68 0.94 -3.59
CA GLU A 61 7.22 -0.28 -4.20
C GLU A 61 6.52 -1.55 -3.70
N LEU A 62 6.31 -1.64 -2.38
CA LEU A 62 5.63 -2.78 -1.78
C LEU A 62 4.17 -2.82 -2.21
N VAL A 63 3.44 -1.71 -2.08
CA VAL A 63 2.00 -1.68 -2.40
C VAL A 63 1.76 -1.90 -3.88
N ASP A 64 2.59 -1.34 -4.76
CA ASP A 64 2.52 -1.61 -6.20
C ASP A 64 2.70 -3.11 -6.48
N LEU A 65 3.70 -3.73 -5.85
CA LEU A 65 3.92 -5.17 -5.98
C LEU A 65 2.73 -5.98 -5.46
N LEU A 66 2.12 -5.61 -4.32
CA LEU A 66 0.96 -6.30 -3.75
C LEU A 66 -0.29 -6.20 -4.63
N LEU A 67 -0.45 -5.11 -5.36
CA LEU A 67 -1.63 -4.81 -6.18
C LEU A 67 -1.46 -5.15 -7.65
N GLY A 68 -0.26 -5.53 -8.08
CA GLY A 68 0.04 -5.80 -9.48
C GLY A 68 0.22 -4.55 -10.32
N LEU A 69 0.66 -3.46 -9.70
CA LEU A 69 0.86 -2.16 -10.31
C LEU A 69 2.35 -1.91 -10.64
N GLU A 70 2.61 -0.89 -11.45
CA GLU A 70 3.94 -0.45 -11.85
C GLU A 70 4.09 1.07 -11.84
N GLY A 71 4.65 1.62 -10.74
CA GLY A 71 4.86 3.05 -10.59
C GLY A 71 3.54 3.84 -10.55
N VAL A 72 2.44 3.17 -10.22
CA VAL A 72 1.09 3.69 -10.44
C VAL A 72 0.54 4.36 -9.21
N LEU A 73 0.78 3.85 -7.99
CA LEU A 73 0.08 4.35 -6.78
C LEU A 73 0.14 5.88 -6.66
N TYR A 74 1.24 6.48 -7.12
CA TYR A 74 1.49 7.92 -7.11
C TYR A 74 2.30 8.39 -8.30
N ALA A 75 1.92 8.01 -9.53
CA ALA A 75 2.56 8.50 -10.75
C ALA A 75 2.43 10.03 -10.89
N THR A 76 3.25 10.79 -10.16
CA THR A 76 3.34 12.25 -10.24
C THR A 76 3.76 12.70 -11.64
N ASP A 77 4.53 11.88 -12.33
CA ASP A 77 4.97 12.11 -13.72
C ASP A 77 3.81 11.99 -14.74
N ALA A 78 2.67 11.39 -14.33
CA ALA A 78 1.45 11.29 -15.12
C ALA A 78 0.34 12.24 -14.63
N ALA A 79 0.60 13.04 -13.59
CA ALA A 79 -0.30 14.11 -13.21
C ALA A 79 -0.37 15.10 -14.38
N ALA A 80 -1.59 15.44 -14.80
CA ALA A 80 -1.75 16.63 -15.62
C ALA A 80 -1.24 17.80 -14.78
N GLU A 81 -0.43 18.69 -15.37
CA GLU A 81 0.30 19.77 -14.67
C GLU A 81 -0.58 20.69 -13.78
N ASP A 82 -1.92 20.57 -13.87
CA ASP A 82 -2.91 21.40 -13.18
C ASP A 82 -3.83 20.64 -12.18
N GLU A 83 -3.75 19.31 -12.03
CA GLU A 83 -4.64 18.56 -11.12
C GLU A 83 -3.90 17.55 -10.24
N ASP A 84 -4.04 17.70 -8.92
CA ASP A 84 -3.40 16.79 -7.98
C ASP A 84 -3.95 15.36 -8.14
N PRO A 85 -3.05 14.37 -8.23
CA PRO A 85 -3.43 12.96 -8.26
C PRO A 85 -4.14 12.52 -6.97
N VAL A 86 -5.27 11.82 -7.09
CA VAL A 86 -6.01 11.29 -5.93
C VAL A 86 -6.22 9.78 -5.97
N ILE A 87 -6.15 9.18 -4.78
CA ILE A 87 -6.73 7.88 -4.48
C ILE A 87 -8.17 8.03 -4.04
N ASP A 88 -9.11 7.70 -4.92
CA ASP A 88 -10.53 7.70 -4.59
C ASP A 88 -10.93 6.58 -3.59
N PRO A 89 -12.18 6.58 -3.09
CA PRO A 89 -12.64 5.58 -2.11
C PRO A 89 -12.59 4.12 -2.61
N ASP A 90 -12.81 3.85 -3.91
CA ASP A 90 -12.73 2.51 -4.47
C ASP A 90 -11.26 2.04 -4.53
N GLY A 91 -10.35 2.93 -4.93
CA GLY A 91 -8.91 2.72 -4.88
C GLY A 91 -8.43 2.46 -3.45
N CYS A 92 -8.92 3.23 -2.48
CA CYS A 92 -8.67 3.00 -1.06
C CYS A 92 -9.17 1.61 -0.63
N ALA A 93 -10.36 1.19 -1.07
CA ALA A 93 -10.91 -0.13 -0.72
C ALA A 93 -10.04 -1.27 -1.28
N TRP A 94 -9.52 -1.08 -2.50
CA TRP A 94 -8.66 -2.03 -3.17
C TRP A 94 -7.29 -2.14 -2.50
N ILE A 95 -6.65 -1.00 -2.20
CA ILE A 95 -5.38 -0.93 -1.47
C ILE A 95 -5.52 -1.59 -0.09
N ALA A 96 -6.52 -1.19 0.70
CA ALA A 96 -6.78 -1.76 2.02
C ALA A 96 -6.94 -3.28 1.94
N GLY A 97 -7.75 -3.78 1.00
CA GLY A 97 -7.96 -5.22 0.83
C GLY A 97 -6.69 -5.97 0.39
N GLY A 98 -5.83 -5.36 -0.42
CA GLY A 98 -4.53 -5.93 -0.80
C GLY A 98 -3.60 -6.09 0.41
N ILE A 99 -3.45 -5.02 1.19
CA ILE A 99 -2.58 -5.01 2.37
C ILE A 99 -3.13 -5.94 3.46
N GLU A 100 -4.44 -5.96 3.72
CA GLU A 100 -5.06 -6.87 4.70
C GLU A 100 -4.83 -8.35 4.38
N ARG A 101 -4.99 -8.72 3.10
CA ARG A 101 -4.72 -10.09 2.63
C ARG A 101 -3.24 -10.43 2.81
N PHE A 102 -2.35 -9.51 2.46
CA PHE A 102 -0.92 -9.67 2.64
C PHE A 102 -0.55 -9.86 4.11
N VAL A 103 -0.95 -8.93 5.00
CA VAL A 103 -0.68 -9.01 6.44
C VAL A 103 -1.21 -10.31 7.02
N THR A 104 -2.41 -10.75 6.63
CA THR A 104 -2.99 -12.02 7.08
C THR A 104 -2.14 -13.22 6.63
N GLY A 105 -1.72 -13.24 5.36
CA GLY A 105 -0.85 -14.29 4.82
C GLY A 105 0.57 -14.25 5.38
N HIS A 106 1.04 -13.08 5.83
CA HIS A 106 2.39 -12.88 6.35
C HIS A 106 2.53 -13.31 7.81
N ARG A 107 1.47 -13.30 8.63
CA ARG A 107 1.51 -13.68 10.07
C ARG A 107 2.37 -14.92 10.41
N PRO A 108 2.37 -16.03 9.64
CA PRO A 108 3.23 -17.18 9.93
C PRO A 108 4.74 -16.93 9.80
N HIS A 109 5.15 -15.84 9.16
CA HIS A 109 6.54 -15.45 8.89
C HIS A 109 7.12 -14.47 9.91
N GLY A 110 6.33 -14.04 10.90
CA GLY A 110 6.74 -13.13 11.97
C GLY A 110 6.38 -11.67 11.68
N GLU A 111 6.87 -10.76 12.52
CA GLU A 111 6.47 -9.34 12.48
C GLU A 111 7.21 -8.53 11.41
N ALA A 112 8.46 -8.89 11.12
CA ALA A 112 9.31 -8.15 10.19
C ALA A 112 8.94 -8.48 8.73
N VAL A 113 8.66 -7.45 7.94
CA VAL A 113 8.35 -7.57 6.52
C VAL A 113 9.59 -7.22 5.71
N THR A 114 10.26 -8.26 5.22
CA THR A 114 11.42 -8.19 4.33
C THR A 114 11.06 -8.59 2.91
N PHE A 115 11.93 -8.30 1.94
CA PHE A 115 11.77 -8.72 0.55
C PHE A 115 11.52 -10.24 0.40
N GLU A 116 12.27 -11.06 1.12
CA GLU A 116 12.19 -12.52 1.10
C GLU A 116 10.85 -13.01 1.67
N SER A 117 10.40 -12.40 2.76
CA SER A 117 9.11 -12.74 3.36
C SER A 117 7.95 -12.33 2.45
N VAL A 118 8.02 -11.17 1.79
CA VAL A 118 7.04 -10.70 0.81
C VAL A 118 6.98 -11.64 -0.38
N SER A 119 8.14 -11.96 -0.94
CA SER A 119 8.31 -12.90 -2.05
C SER A 119 7.70 -14.27 -1.73
N THR A 120 7.93 -14.78 -0.52
CA THR A 120 7.35 -16.05 -0.05
C THR A 120 5.82 -15.99 0.05
N VAL A 121 5.29 -14.95 0.68
CA VAL A 121 3.85 -14.77 0.88
C VAL A 121 3.14 -14.61 -0.47
N LEU A 122 3.67 -13.78 -1.36
CA LEU A 122 3.07 -13.55 -2.69
C LEU A 122 3.07 -14.80 -3.55
N ARG A 123 4.14 -15.61 -3.54
CA ARG A 123 4.13 -16.92 -4.21
C ARG A 123 3.06 -17.83 -3.65
N SER A 124 2.84 -17.84 -2.33
CA SER A 124 1.77 -18.63 -1.72
C SER A 124 0.38 -18.13 -2.09
N LEU A 125 0.17 -16.80 -2.17
CA LEU A 125 -1.12 -16.20 -2.51
C LEU A 125 -1.49 -16.37 -3.99
N LEU A 126 -0.48 -16.37 -4.88
CA LEU A 126 -0.68 -16.51 -6.33
C LEU A 126 -0.56 -17.95 -6.82
N GLY A 127 -0.02 -18.85 -6.00
CA GLY A 127 0.31 -20.22 -6.39
C GLY A 127 -0.89 -21.16 -6.56
N ASP A 128 -2.11 -20.69 -6.28
CA ASP A 128 -3.33 -21.47 -6.43
C ASP A 128 -4.27 -20.85 -7.48
N GLY A 129 -4.90 -21.70 -8.29
CA GLY A 129 -5.89 -21.31 -9.29
C GLY A 129 -5.41 -21.38 -10.75
N ARG A 130 -6.36 -21.11 -11.66
CA ARG A 130 -6.22 -21.34 -13.11
C ARG A 130 -5.14 -20.51 -13.80
N LEU A 131 -4.75 -19.38 -13.22
CA LEU A 131 -3.74 -18.46 -13.78
C LEU A 131 -2.43 -18.44 -12.98
N ALA A 132 -2.25 -19.36 -12.03
CA ALA A 132 -1.11 -19.35 -11.10
C ALA A 132 0.23 -19.29 -11.83
N GLU A 133 0.43 -20.08 -12.89
CA GLU A 133 1.68 -20.10 -13.64
C GLU A 133 2.01 -18.74 -14.30
N GLN A 134 1.00 -18.07 -14.85
CA GLN A 134 1.16 -16.74 -15.45
C GLN A 134 1.45 -15.69 -14.37
N GLN A 135 0.73 -15.75 -13.25
CA GLN A 135 0.88 -14.81 -12.14
C GLN A 135 2.24 -14.98 -11.44
N LEU A 136 2.71 -16.21 -11.28
CA LEU A 136 4.04 -16.49 -10.74
C LEU A 136 5.15 -16.00 -11.66
N ARG A 137 5.06 -16.20 -12.98
CA ARG A 137 6.03 -15.63 -13.93
C ARG A 137 6.08 -14.10 -13.88
N TRP A 138 4.91 -13.46 -13.81
CA TRP A 138 4.83 -12.02 -13.64
C TRP A 138 5.50 -11.58 -12.33
N LEU A 139 5.20 -12.27 -11.23
CA LEU A 139 5.79 -11.99 -9.92
C LEU A 139 7.32 -12.11 -9.95
N GLU A 140 7.88 -13.18 -10.52
CA GLU A 140 9.35 -13.33 -10.63
C GLU A 140 9.97 -12.17 -11.40
N SER A 141 9.39 -11.79 -12.55
CA SER A 141 9.88 -10.66 -13.33
C SER A 141 9.86 -9.34 -12.55
N ARG A 142 8.85 -9.13 -11.69
CA ARG A 142 8.76 -7.92 -10.84
C ARG A 142 9.75 -7.94 -9.70
N LEU A 143 9.91 -9.10 -9.04
CA LEU A 143 10.89 -9.28 -7.97
C LEU A 143 12.32 -9.07 -8.49
N ASP A 144 12.62 -9.55 -9.70
CA ASP A 144 13.92 -9.35 -10.33
C ASP A 144 14.16 -7.87 -10.68
N ALA A 145 13.13 -7.16 -11.14
CA ALA A 145 13.23 -5.73 -11.48
C ALA A 145 13.43 -4.81 -10.26
N LEU A 146 13.06 -5.26 -9.05
CA LEU A 146 13.26 -4.52 -7.80
C LEU A 146 14.70 -4.62 -7.27
N ARG A 147 15.50 -5.56 -7.79
CA ARG A 147 16.89 -5.72 -7.38
C ARG A 147 17.75 -4.63 -7.99
N ASP A 148 18.78 -4.22 -7.27
CA ASP A 148 19.75 -3.26 -7.77
C ASP A 148 20.70 -3.87 -8.82
N GLU A 149 21.64 -3.06 -9.33
CA GLU A 149 22.63 -3.50 -10.32
C GLU A 149 23.55 -4.64 -9.82
N SER A 150 23.69 -4.80 -8.50
CA SER A 150 24.45 -5.87 -7.86
C SER A 150 23.60 -7.13 -7.63
N GLY A 151 22.30 -7.06 -7.88
CA GLY A 151 21.32 -8.11 -7.61
C GLY A 151 20.79 -8.10 -6.17
N ASP A 152 21.14 -7.08 -5.38
CA ASP A 152 20.72 -6.98 -3.99
C ASP A 152 19.25 -6.54 -3.92
N PRO A 153 18.44 -7.15 -3.04
CA PRO A 153 17.04 -6.76 -2.89
C PRO A 153 16.90 -5.40 -2.18
N PRO A 154 15.76 -4.73 -2.35
CA PRO A 154 15.48 -3.51 -1.62
C PRO A 154 15.49 -3.78 -0.11
N GLN A 155 16.08 -2.85 0.63
CA GLN A 155 16.20 -2.94 2.09
C GLN A 155 14.90 -2.50 2.76
N TRP A 156 13.88 -3.35 2.69
CA TRP A 156 12.61 -3.12 3.39
C TRP A 156 12.73 -3.45 4.87
N ASN A 157 12.22 -2.54 5.71
CA ASN A 157 12.20 -2.69 7.16
C ASN A 157 10.84 -2.29 7.73
N PHE A 158 9.77 -2.82 7.13
CA PHE A 158 8.41 -2.60 7.61
C PHE A 158 8.03 -3.65 8.65
N THR A 159 6.95 -3.37 9.38
CA THR A 159 6.32 -4.33 10.29
C THR A 159 4.90 -4.67 9.86
N CYS A 160 4.41 -5.87 10.18
CA CYS A 160 3.01 -6.22 9.96
C CYS A 160 2.06 -5.24 10.64
N ALA A 161 2.41 -4.76 11.84
CA ALA A 161 1.65 -3.74 12.55
C ALA A 161 1.58 -2.42 11.78
N GLU A 162 2.70 -1.95 11.23
CA GLU A 162 2.76 -0.75 10.38
C GLU A 162 1.88 -0.88 9.14
N LEU A 163 1.98 -2.00 8.42
CA LEU A 163 1.10 -2.27 7.28
C LEU A 163 -0.37 -2.40 7.70
N GLY A 164 -0.65 -2.90 8.90
CA GLY A 164 -1.98 -2.93 9.48
C GLY A 164 -2.57 -1.54 9.70
N VAL A 165 -1.76 -0.60 10.21
CA VAL A 165 -2.15 0.82 10.34
C VAL A 165 -2.42 1.44 8.98
N LEU A 166 -1.54 1.20 8.00
CA LEU A 166 -1.72 1.69 6.63
C LEU A 166 -3.03 1.16 6.00
N ALA A 167 -3.31 -0.13 6.17
CA ALA A 167 -4.56 -0.73 5.70
C ALA A 167 -5.79 -0.14 6.38
N ALA A 168 -5.73 0.09 7.70
CA ALA A 168 -6.83 0.70 8.46
C ALA A 168 -7.13 2.12 7.99
N PHE A 169 -6.09 2.90 7.66
CA PHE A 169 -6.25 4.24 7.07
C PHE A 169 -7.02 4.18 5.75
N TYR A 170 -6.57 3.36 4.79
CA TYR A 170 -7.26 3.21 3.51
C TYR A 170 -8.66 2.62 3.65
N ARG A 171 -8.86 1.68 4.58
CA ARG A 171 -10.18 1.12 4.88
C ARG A 171 -11.14 2.20 5.34
N ARG A 172 -10.70 3.09 6.24
CA ARG A 172 -11.50 4.25 6.67
C ARG A 172 -11.81 5.18 5.50
N CYS A 173 -10.82 5.49 4.66
CA CYS A 173 -11.06 6.34 3.50
C CYS A 173 -12.13 5.76 2.57
N ALA A 174 -12.06 4.45 2.32
CA ALA A 174 -13.08 3.74 1.54
C ALA A 174 -14.48 3.81 2.18
N GLU A 175 -14.59 3.49 3.47
CA GLU A 175 -15.88 3.43 4.18
C GLU A 175 -16.53 4.81 4.34
N ARG A 176 -15.72 5.86 4.44
CA ARG A 176 -16.16 7.24 4.67
C ARG A 176 -16.32 8.05 3.37
N GLY A 177 -15.89 7.50 2.23
CA GLY A 177 -15.95 8.19 0.94
C GLY A 177 -14.88 9.27 0.78
N PHE A 178 -13.74 9.10 1.43
CA PHE A 178 -12.61 10.04 1.38
C PHE A 178 -11.63 9.69 0.26
N ALA A 179 -11.07 10.73 -0.37
CA ALA A 179 -9.95 10.58 -1.27
C ALA A 179 -8.62 10.95 -0.59
N VAL A 180 -7.54 10.29 -1.01
CA VAL A 180 -6.17 10.51 -0.50
C VAL A 180 -5.31 11.13 -1.60
N TYR A 181 -4.80 12.33 -1.40
CA TYR A 181 -3.98 13.04 -2.37
C TYR A 181 -2.54 12.50 -2.38
N ALA A 182 -1.93 12.37 -3.56
CA ALA A 182 -0.51 12.04 -3.68
C ALA A 182 0.36 13.27 -3.42
N ASP A 183 0.55 13.58 -2.15
CA ASP A 183 1.34 14.72 -1.64
C ASP A 183 0.86 16.14 -2.02
N ALA A 184 0.90 16.98 -0.99
CA ALA A 184 1.19 18.40 -1.07
C ALA A 184 2.48 18.65 -0.26
#